data_AF-B1PTD7-F1
#
_entry.id   AF-B1PTD7-F1
#
_cell.length_a   1.000
_cell.length_b   1.000
_cell.length_c   1.000
_cell.angle_alpha   90.00
_cell.angle_beta   90.00
_cell.angle_gamma   90.00
#
_symmetry.space_group_name_H-M   'P 1'
#
loop_
_entity.id
_entity.type
_entity.pdbx_description
1 polymer ?
#
loop_
_entity_poly.entity_id
_entity_poly.type
_entity_poly.pdbx_seq_one_letter_code
_entity_poly.pdbx_strand_id
1 'polypeptide(L)'
;FYSKDMILEIVMISNINMFSFFLYFFSTGLTVCYSFRLVYYSMTGDLNCSSLNMLNDEGWVMLRGMLGLLVMSIIGGSMLNWLIFPSPYMICLPFSMKMLTLFVCIVGGLAGYLISLMKLYSLNKSFNNYNLTVFLGSMWFMPYISTYGMIFYPLSYGQVVVKSFDQGWSEYFGGQHLYQSLVNYSQILLFMHNNNLKIYLLMFVFWILILFNFLLFF
;
A
#
# COMPACT_ATOMS: atom_id res chain seq x y z
N PHE A 1 4.46 24.49 17.44
CA PHE A 1 5.27 25.64 17.88
C PHE A 1 6.73 25.22 18.03
N TYR A 2 7.13 24.53 19.10
CA TYR A 2 8.53 24.21 19.40
C TYR A 2 9.35 23.55 18.28
N SER A 3 8.77 22.65 17.48
CA SER A 3 9.47 22.01 16.36
C SER A 3 9.20 22.73 15.03
N LYS A 4 7.94 22.76 14.58
CA LYS A 4 7.57 23.21 13.24
C LYS A 4 7.91 24.68 12.96
N ASP A 5 7.75 25.57 13.94
CA ASP A 5 8.04 27.00 13.77
C ASP A 5 9.56 27.23 13.63
N MET A 6 10.34 26.58 14.50
CA MET A 6 11.81 26.57 14.41
C MET A 6 12.31 26.04 13.05
N ILE A 7 11.71 24.96 12.53
CA ILE A 7 12.07 24.41 11.21
C ILE A 7 11.80 25.45 10.10
N LEU A 8 10.64 26.11 10.10
CA LEU A 8 10.31 27.11 9.09
C LEU A 8 11.25 28.32 9.15
N GLU A 9 11.65 28.72 10.35
CA GLU A 9 12.63 29.80 10.53
C GLU A 9 14.03 29.43 10.02
N ILE A 10 14.48 28.19 10.22
CA ILE A 10 15.73 27.70 9.65
C ILE A 10 15.65 27.67 8.12
N VAL A 11 14.50 27.26 7.57
CA VAL A 11 14.22 27.29 6.12
C VAL A 11 14.36 28.71 5.57
N MET A 12 13.97 29.75 6.30
CA MET A 12 14.13 31.15 5.88
C MET A 12 15.58 31.60 5.77
N ILE A 13 16.45 31.12 6.66
CA ILE A 13 17.87 31.45 6.65
C ILE A 13 18.61 30.64 5.58
N SER A 14 18.15 29.43 5.31
CA SER A 14 18.80 28.54 4.35
C SER A 14 18.57 28.96 2.90
N ASN A 15 19.54 28.65 2.04
CA ASN A 15 19.47 28.90 0.60
C ASN A 15 18.57 27.87 -0.10
N ILE A 16 17.25 28.04 0.04
CA ILE A 16 16.24 27.18 -0.58
C ILE A 16 15.68 27.85 -1.84
N ASN A 17 15.36 27.04 -2.86
CA ASN A 17 14.72 27.54 -4.08
C ASN A 17 13.38 28.22 -3.76
N MET A 18 13.06 29.29 -4.51
CA MET A 18 11.82 30.04 -4.30
C MET A 18 10.56 29.17 -4.39
N PHE A 19 10.56 28.16 -5.27
CA PHE A 19 9.44 27.23 -5.41
C PHE A 19 9.22 26.38 -4.14
N SER A 20 10.30 25.80 -3.59
CA SER A 20 10.23 25.04 -2.34
C SER A 20 9.87 25.92 -1.15
N PHE A 21 10.38 27.16 -1.10
CA PHE A 21 9.98 28.14 -0.10
C PHE A 21 8.47 28.34 -0.11
N PHE A 22 7.89 28.62 -1.30
CA PHE A 22 6.45 28.79 -1.44
C PHE A 22 5.67 27.55 -0.97
N LEU A 23 6.09 26.34 -1.36
CA LEU A 23 5.42 25.11 -0.96
C LEU A 23 5.44 24.88 0.56
N TYR A 24 6.53 25.20 1.26
CA TYR A 24 6.58 25.08 2.72
C TYR A 24 5.53 25.97 3.39
N PHE A 25 5.46 27.25 3.03
CA PHE A 25 4.47 28.15 3.62
C PHE A 25 3.05 27.84 3.18
N PHE A 26 2.84 27.53 1.90
CA PHE A 26 1.52 27.18 1.39
C PHE A 26 0.98 25.90 2.05
N SER A 27 1.81 24.87 2.23
CA SER A 27 1.42 23.67 2.95
C SER A 27 1.08 23.96 4.42
N THR A 28 1.81 24.87 5.08
CA THR A 28 1.48 25.27 6.46
C THR A 28 0.11 25.95 6.55
N GLY A 29 -0.21 26.85 5.63
CA GLY A 29 -1.54 27.47 5.55
C GLY A 29 -2.64 26.43 5.34
N LEU A 30 -2.44 25.50 4.39
CA LEU A 30 -3.39 24.41 4.12
C LEU A 30 -3.61 23.47 5.31
N THR A 31 -2.56 23.18 6.11
CA THR A 31 -2.74 22.36 7.34
C THR A 31 -3.69 23.02 8.33
N VAL A 32 -3.62 24.35 8.46
CA VAL A 32 -4.52 25.12 9.33
C VAL A 32 -5.92 25.21 8.73
N CYS A 33 -6.04 25.41 7.41
CA CYS A 33 -7.34 25.36 6.73
C CYS A 33 -8.08 24.04 6.99
N TYR A 34 -7.37 22.91 6.89
CA TYR A 34 -7.95 21.58 7.10
C TYR A 34 -8.37 21.35 8.55
N SER A 35 -7.56 21.77 9.54
CA SER A 35 -7.94 21.61 10.95
C SER A 35 -9.19 22.42 11.31
N PHE A 36 -9.28 23.67 10.86
CA PHE A 36 -10.48 24.49 11.11
C PHE A 36 -11.71 23.98 10.37
N ARG A 37 -11.55 23.42 9.16
CA ARG A 37 -12.64 22.72 8.47
C ARG A 37 -13.15 21.52 9.27
N LEU A 38 -12.25 20.73 9.88
CA LEU A 38 -12.63 19.59 10.72
C LEU A 38 -13.39 20.05 11.97
N VAL A 39 -12.87 21.08 12.65
CA VAL A 39 -13.55 21.69 13.82
C VAL A 39 -14.95 22.17 13.44
N TYR A 40 -15.11 22.78 12.26
CA TYR A 40 -16.41 23.24 11.81
C TYR A 40 -17.41 22.10 11.65
N TYR A 41 -17.06 21.03 10.91
CA TYR A 41 -17.99 19.95 10.65
C TYR A 41 -18.27 19.03 11.84
N SER A 42 -17.38 18.99 12.85
CA SER A 42 -17.53 18.12 14.02
C SER A 42 -18.12 18.82 15.23
N MET A 43 -17.72 20.06 15.51
CA MET A 43 -18.01 20.73 16.79
C MET A 43 -18.93 21.95 16.64
N THR A 44 -18.69 22.81 15.64
CA THR A 44 -19.40 24.11 15.57
C THR A 44 -20.60 24.11 14.62
N GLY A 45 -20.64 23.18 13.68
CA GLY A 45 -21.72 23.05 12.70
C GLY A 45 -22.96 22.35 13.25
N ASP A 46 -24.01 22.33 12.44
CA ASP A 46 -25.25 21.64 12.79
C ASP A 46 -25.05 20.11 12.85
N LEU A 47 -25.75 19.47 13.77
CA LEU A 47 -25.73 18.01 13.94
C LEU A 47 -26.40 17.33 12.74
N ASN A 48 -25.58 16.73 11.86
CA ASN A 48 -26.03 15.96 10.69
C ASN A 48 -26.30 14.48 11.00
N CYS A 49 -26.42 14.11 12.26
CA CYS A 49 -26.68 12.73 12.67
C CYS A 49 -28.17 12.38 12.52
N SER A 50 -28.52 11.09 12.52
CA SER A 50 -29.92 10.65 12.33
C SER A 50 -30.80 11.08 13.51
N SER A 51 -32.13 11.10 13.36
CA SER A 51 -33.02 11.56 14.45
C SER A 51 -32.94 10.72 15.74
N LEU A 52 -32.47 9.48 15.65
CA LEU A 52 -32.34 8.54 16.76
C LEU A 52 -30.85 8.27 17.07
N ASN A 53 -30.12 9.28 17.55
CA ASN A 53 -28.75 9.07 18.02
C ASN A 53 -28.71 8.83 19.53
N MET A 54 -27.96 7.80 19.92
CA MET A 54 -27.54 7.58 21.31
C MET A 54 -26.08 7.99 21.45
N LEU A 55 -25.81 9.27 21.71
CA LEU A 55 -24.47 9.77 22.00
C LEU A 55 -24.16 9.52 23.48
N ASN A 56 -23.13 8.75 23.79
CA ASN A 56 -22.65 8.52 25.15
C ASN A 56 -21.12 8.49 25.21
N ASP A 57 -20.53 9.36 26.04
CA ASP A 57 -19.07 9.48 26.26
C ASP A 57 -18.63 9.04 27.68
N GLU A 58 -19.47 8.32 28.43
CA GLU A 58 -19.21 7.92 29.84
C GLU A 58 -18.14 6.81 30.01
N GLY A 59 -17.55 6.31 28.93
CA GLY A 59 -16.55 5.25 28.97
C GLY A 59 -15.26 5.67 29.67
N TRP A 60 -15.09 5.30 30.95
CA TRP A 60 -13.91 5.64 31.75
C TRP A 60 -12.56 5.23 31.13
N VAL A 61 -12.50 4.11 30.41
CA VAL A 61 -11.27 3.65 29.74
C VAL A 61 -10.85 4.62 28.64
N MET A 62 -11.81 5.09 27.84
CA MET A 62 -11.59 6.06 26.78
C MET A 62 -11.17 7.43 27.34
N LEU A 63 -11.89 7.93 28.34
CA LEU A 63 -11.61 9.21 28.99
C LEU A 63 -10.21 9.25 29.60
N ARG A 64 -9.78 8.18 30.30
CA ARG A 64 -8.43 8.07 30.86
C ARG A 64 -7.35 8.15 29.77
N GLY A 65 -7.55 7.49 28.63
CA GLY A 65 -6.64 7.54 27.50
C GLY A 65 -6.53 8.94 26.88
N MET A 66 -7.65 9.60 26.64
CA MET A 66 -7.69 10.96 26.09
C MET A 66 -7.04 11.99 27.02
N LEU A 67 -7.32 11.93 28.33
CA LEU A 67 -6.73 12.85 29.31
C LEU A 67 -5.21 12.70 29.39
N GLY A 68 -4.69 11.48 29.38
CA GLY A 68 -3.25 11.23 29.36
C GLY A 68 -2.56 11.83 28.13
N LEU A 69 -3.15 11.63 26.95
CA LEU A 69 -2.64 12.21 25.70
C LEU A 69 -2.72 13.74 25.69
N LEU A 70 -3.79 14.33 26.23
CA LEU A 70 -3.95 15.78 26.32
C LEU A 70 -2.83 16.41 27.16
N VAL A 71 -2.55 15.87 28.35
CA VAL A 71 -1.47 16.38 29.22
C VAL A 71 -0.12 16.29 28.51
N MET A 72 0.18 15.17 27.86
CA MET A 72 1.43 15.00 27.13
C MET A 72 1.54 15.92 25.90
N SER A 73 0.43 16.23 25.23
CA SER A 73 0.44 17.12 24.06
C SER A 73 0.80 18.57 24.41
N ILE A 74 0.40 19.05 25.59
CA ILE A 74 0.68 20.41 26.09
C ILE A 74 2.13 20.51 26.59
N ILE A 75 2.56 19.54 27.39
CA ILE A 75 3.83 19.60 28.12
C ILE A 75 4.98 18.96 27.34
N GLY A 76 4.72 17.88 26.60
CA GLY A 76 5.76 17.09 25.96
C GLY A 76 6.59 17.88 24.95
N GLY A 77 5.99 18.84 24.24
CA GLY A 77 6.70 19.68 23.28
C GLY A 77 7.77 20.58 23.93
N SER A 78 7.46 21.20 25.07
CA SER A 78 8.43 22.06 25.78
C SER A 78 9.50 21.23 26.48
N MET A 79 9.10 20.13 27.15
CA MET A 79 10.03 19.22 27.83
C MET A 79 11.07 18.66 26.85
N LEU A 80 10.63 18.16 25.69
CA LEU A 80 11.54 17.62 24.68
C LEU A 80 12.47 18.70 24.11
N ASN A 81 11.98 19.92 23.91
CA ASN A 81 12.80 21.01 23.41
C ASN A 81 13.96 21.35 24.37
N TRP A 82 13.68 21.41 25.68
CA TRP A 82 14.71 21.66 26.69
C TRP A 82 15.72 20.51 26.85
N LEU A 83 15.28 19.26 26.66
CA LEU A 83 16.15 18.09 26.77
C LEU A 83 17.06 17.90 25.54
N ILE A 84 16.51 18.10 24.33
CA ILE A 84 17.21 17.79 23.07
C ILE A 84 18.13 18.93 22.63
N PHE A 85 17.76 20.18 22.88
CA PHE A 85 18.54 21.35 22.45
C PHE A 85 19.18 22.09 23.63
N PRO A 86 20.31 21.60 24.17
CA PRO A 86 21.02 22.28 25.26
C PRO A 86 21.60 23.63 24.83
N SER A 87 21.89 23.81 23.54
CA SER A 87 22.34 25.07 22.94
C SER A 87 21.47 25.43 21.73
N PRO A 88 20.52 26.38 21.86
CA PRO A 88 19.69 26.78 20.73
C PRO A 88 20.52 27.54 19.68
N TYR A 89 20.31 27.22 18.39
CA TYR A 89 20.86 28.01 17.29
C TYR A 89 20.20 29.39 17.26
N MET A 90 21.00 30.46 17.18
CA MET A 90 20.49 31.81 17.03
C MET A 90 19.99 32.05 15.61
N ILE A 91 18.69 32.31 15.46
CA ILE A 91 18.02 32.61 14.20
C ILE A 91 17.81 34.12 14.11
N CYS A 92 18.61 34.80 13.29
CA CYS A 92 18.49 36.24 13.06
C CYS A 92 17.67 36.48 11.77
N LEU A 93 16.42 36.92 11.92
CA LEU A 93 15.51 37.22 10.82
C LEU A 93 14.96 38.65 10.95
N PRO A 94 14.69 39.36 9.83
CA PRO A 94 13.94 40.61 9.89
C PRO A 94 12.52 40.35 10.40
N PHE A 95 11.92 41.35 11.05
CA PHE A 95 10.61 41.24 11.70
C PHE A 95 9.51 40.70 10.77
N SER A 96 9.51 41.09 9.50
CA SER A 96 8.56 40.62 8.49
C SER A 96 8.62 39.11 8.27
N MET A 97 9.82 38.54 8.20
CA MET A 97 10.02 37.09 8.01
C MET A 97 9.69 36.32 9.28
N LYS A 98 10.02 36.87 10.46
CA LYS A 98 9.74 36.24 11.74
C LYS A 98 8.23 36.09 11.99
N MET A 99 7.43 37.08 11.61
CA MET A 99 5.98 37.03 11.79
C MET A 99 5.24 36.27 10.68
N LEU A 100 5.93 35.88 9.60
CA LEU A 100 5.29 35.28 8.42
C LEU A 100 4.52 33.99 8.75
N THR A 101 5.10 33.10 9.57
CA THR A 101 4.48 31.82 9.95
C THR A 101 3.13 32.04 10.63
N LEU A 102 3.06 33.03 11.53
CA LEU A 102 1.85 33.40 12.24
C LEU A 102 0.81 34.02 11.30
N PHE A 103 1.22 34.93 10.40
CA PHE A 103 0.32 35.50 9.39
C PHE A 103 -0.30 34.41 8.50
N VAL A 104 0.51 33.46 8.01
CA VAL A 104 0.02 32.34 7.19
C VAL A 104 -0.96 31.46 7.97
N CYS A 105 -0.70 31.20 9.26
CA CYS A 105 -1.64 30.46 10.10
C CYS A 105 -2.99 31.19 10.26
N ILE A 106 -2.98 32.50 10.50
CA ILE A 106 -4.21 33.29 10.67
C ILE A 106 -5.02 33.30 9.37
N VAL A 107 -4.37 33.59 8.23
CA VAL A 107 -5.04 33.60 6.93
C VAL A 107 -5.58 32.22 6.58
N GLY A 108 -4.82 31.15 6.85
CA GLY A 108 -5.28 29.78 6.64
C GLY A 108 -6.49 29.41 7.51
N GLY A 109 -6.49 29.78 8.79
CA GLY A 109 -7.62 29.53 9.69
C GLY A 109 -8.89 30.26 9.25
N LEU A 110 -8.78 31.55 8.92
CA LEU A 110 -9.89 32.34 8.39
C LEU A 110 -10.41 31.76 7.08
N ALA A 111 -9.53 31.42 6.14
CA ALA A 111 -9.92 30.81 4.87
C ALA A 111 -10.64 29.46 5.08
N GLY A 112 -10.10 28.58 5.92
CA GLY A 112 -10.69 27.28 6.23
C GLY A 112 -12.11 27.40 6.79
N TYR A 113 -12.31 28.31 7.75
CA TYR A 113 -13.60 28.53 8.39
C TYR A 113 -14.62 29.20 7.44
N LEU A 114 -14.19 30.18 6.64
CA LEU A 114 -15.07 30.82 5.64
C LEU A 114 -15.49 29.85 4.54
N ILE A 115 -14.59 28.95 4.10
CA ILE A 115 -14.90 27.93 3.10
C ILE A 115 -15.93 26.92 3.64
N SER A 116 -15.88 26.60 4.94
CA SER A 116 -16.83 25.65 5.53
C SER A 116 -18.21 26.25 5.81
N LEU A 117 -18.31 27.57 5.98
CA LEU A 117 -19.56 28.34 6.14
C LEU A 117 -20.37 28.48 4.83
N MET A 118 -20.71 27.35 4.20
CA MET A 118 -21.61 27.34 3.05
C MET A 118 -23.06 27.17 3.50
N LYS A 119 -23.92 28.13 3.13
CA LYS A 119 -25.36 28.04 3.40
C LYS A 119 -26.02 27.06 2.42
N LEU A 120 -27.13 26.44 2.84
CA LEU A 120 -27.92 25.49 2.04
C LEU A 120 -28.36 26.02 0.66
N TYR A 121 -28.54 27.34 0.52
CA TYR A 121 -28.92 27.99 -0.75
C TYR A 121 -27.75 28.43 -1.63
N SER A 122 -26.51 28.12 -1.24
CA SER A 122 -25.34 28.43 -2.07
C SER A 122 -25.17 27.40 -3.19
N LEU A 123 -24.89 27.87 -4.41
CA LEU A 123 -24.51 27.00 -5.52
C LEU A 123 -23.26 26.21 -5.13
N ASN A 124 -23.35 24.88 -5.16
CA ASN A 124 -22.22 24.01 -4.86
C ASN A 124 -21.14 24.18 -5.93
N LYS A 125 -20.14 25.00 -5.62
CA LYS A 125 -18.98 25.27 -6.49
C LYS A 125 -18.21 23.99 -6.86
N SER A 126 -18.28 22.95 -6.02
CA SER A 126 -17.69 21.64 -6.29
C SER A 126 -18.36 20.91 -7.46
N PHE A 127 -19.69 20.99 -7.58
CA PHE A 127 -20.41 20.38 -8.70
C PHE A 127 -20.08 21.09 -10.02
N ASN A 128 -19.89 22.41 -10.02
CA ASN A 128 -19.50 23.13 -11.22
C ASN A 128 -18.13 22.68 -11.77
N ASN A 129 -17.17 22.36 -10.88
CA ASN A 129 -15.83 21.88 -11.24
C ASN A 129 -15.64 20.41 -10.83
N TYR A 130 -16.61 19.56 -11.15
CA TYR A 130 -16.66 18.17 -10.67
C TYR A 130 -15.35 17.40 -10.94
N ASN A 131 -14.83 17.44 -12.17
CA ASN A 131 -13.60 16.70 -12.54
C ASN A 131 -12.39 17.08 -11.66
N LEU A 132 -12.21 18.37 -11.39
CA LEU A 132 -11.12 18.84 -10.52
C LEU A 132 -11.34 18.39 -9.07
N THR A 133 -12.58 18.44 -8.58
CA THR A 133 -12.87 17.97 -7.22
C THR A 133 -12.68 16.48 -7.05
N VAL A 134 -13.06 15.67 -8.05
CA VAL A 134 -12.84 14.21 -8.04
C VAL A 134 -11.35 13.90 -8.12
N PHE A 135 -10.58 14.59 -8.96
CA PHE A 135 -9.13 14.40 -9.05
C PHE A 135 -8.42 14.71 -7.72
N LEU A 136 -8.72 15.85 -7.09
CA LEU A 136 -8.12 16.22 -5.81
C LEU A 136 -8.62 15.32 -4.66
N GLY A 137 -9.90 14.93 -4.68
CA GLY A 137 -10.51 14.08 -3.65
C GLY A 137 -10.04 12.63 -3.69
N SER A 138 -9.74 12.10 -4.87
CA SER A 138 -9.22 10.73 -5.07
C SER A 138 -7.70 10.59 -4.86
N MET A 139 -7.07 11.57 -4.19
CA MET A 139 -5.62 11.64 -4.00
C MET A 139 -4.87 11.51 -5.34
N TRP A 140 -5.25 12.33 -6.33
CA TRP A 140 -4.68 12.33 -7.68
C TRP A 140 -4.74 10.96 -8.36
N PHE A 141 -5.80 10.18 -8.09
CA PHE A 141 -5.96 8.80 -8.53
C PHE A 141 -4.80 7.85 -8.17
N MET A 142 -3.96 8.21 -7.19
CA MET A 142 -2.81 7.41 -6.80
C MET A 142 -3.18 5.99 -6.35
N PRO A 143 -4.28 5.75 -5.60
CA PRO A 143 -4.71 4.40 -5.27
C PRO A 143 -5.00 3.56 -6.52
N TYR A 144 -5.64 4.14 -7.54
CA TYR A 144 -5.99 3.42 -8.77
C TYR A 144 -4.75 3.08 -9.61
N ILE A 145 -3.82 4.02 -9.74
CA ILE A 145 -2.57 3.82 -10.49
C ILE A 145 -1.71 2.75 -9.80
N SER A 146 -1.57 2.84 -8.47
CA SER A 146 -0.74 1.92 -7.69
C SER A 146 -1.34 0.52 -7.57
N THR A 147 -2.66 0.37 -7.61
CA THR A 147 -3.32 -0.95 -7.53
C THR A 147 -3.52 -1.55 -8.91
N TYR A 148 -4.41 -0.99 -9.73
CA TYR A 148 -4.80 -1.60 -11.01
C TYR A 148 -3.62 -1.67 -12.00
N GLY A 149 -2.82 -0.60 -12.09
CA GLY A 149 -1.69 -0.55 -13.02
C GLY A 149 -0.58 -1.54 -12.65
N MET A 150 -0.25 -1.66 -11.36
CA MET A 150 0.84 -2.53 -10.91
C MET A 150 0.44 -4.00 -10.80
N ILE A 151 -0.81 -4.31 -10.44
CA ILE A 151 -1.25 -5.68 -10.18
C ILE A 151 -1.48 -6.46 -11.48
N PHE A 152 -1.90 -5.80 -12.57
CA PHE A 152 -2.25 -6.45 -13.82
C PHE A 152 -1.07 -7.20 -14.48
N TYR A 153 0.13 -6.59 -14.50
CA TYR A 153 1.28 -7.19 -15.16
C TYR A 153 1.75 -8.48 -14.47
N PRO A 154 2.04 -8.51 -13.15
CA PRO A 154 2.45 -9.75 -12.48
C PRO A 154 1.40 -10.86 -12.57
N LEU A 155 0.10 -10.53 -12.50
CA LEU A 155 -0.97 -11.53 -12.63
C LEU A 155 -1.03 -12.14 -14.03
N SER A 156 -0.96 -11.33 -15.08
CA SER A 156 -0.99 -11.83 -16.46
C SER A 156 0.24 -12.72 -16.77
N TYR A 157 1.42 -12.33 -16.29
CA TYR A 157 2.61 -13.17 -16.39
C TYR A 157 2.46 -14.47 -15.56
N GLY A 158 1.94 -14.38 -14.34
CA GLY A 158 1.68 -15.55 -13.51
C GLY A 158 0.76 -16.55 -14.20
N GLN A 159 -0.30 -16.08 -14.86
CA GLN A 159 -1.21 -16.96 -15.61
C GLN A 159 -0.51 -17.66 -16.78
N VAL A 160 0.35 -16.95 -17.52
CA VAL A 160 1.11 -17.55 -18.63
C VAL A 160 2.08 -18.61 -18.11
N VAL A 161 2.77 -18.35 -17.01
CA VAL A 161 3.70 -19.31 -16.39
C VAL A 161 2.96 -20.56 -15.94
N VAL A 162 1.86 -20.43 -15.19
CA VAL A 162 1.10 -21.60 -14.72
C VAL A 162 0.58 -22.43 -15.89
N LYS A 163 0.02 -21.79 -16.93
CA LYS A 163 -0.55 -22.51 -18.06
C LYS A 163 0.49 -23.21 -18.94
N SER A 164 1.59 -22.52 -19.26
CA SER A 164 2.58 -23.03 -20.21
C SER A 164 3.64 -23.90 -19.55
N PHE A 165 4.11 -23.49 -18.38
CA PHE A 165 5.23 -24.13 -17.70
C PHE A 165 4.74 -25.23 -16.76
N ASP A 166 3.88 -24.90 -15.80
CA ASP A 166 3.47 -25.83 -14.74
C ASP A 166 2.42 -26.85 -15.19
N GLN A 167 1.44 -26.45 -16.01
CA GLN A 167 0.42 -27.37 -16.52
C GLN A 167 0.75 -27.90 -17.93
N GLY A 168 1.74 -27.31 -18.60
CA GLY A 168 2.13 -27.69 -19.96
C GLY A 168 3.39 -28.54 -19.96
N TRP A 169 4.53 -27.87 -20.01
CA TRP A 169 5.83 -28.54 -20.21
C TRP A 169 6.20 -29.51 -19.09
N SER A 170 5.96 -29.17 -17.82
CA SER A 170 6.34 -30.03 -16.71
C SER A 170 5.50 -31.32 -16.68
N GLU A 171 4.20 -31.26 -16.98
CA GLU A 171 3.34 -32.44 -17.08
C GLU A 171 3.70 -33.29 -18.30
N TYR A 172 4.01 -32.64 -19.43
CA TYR A 172 4.44 -33.31 -20.65
C TYR A 172 5.73 -34.09 -20.44
N PHE A 173 6.77 -33.48 -19.85
CA PHE A 173 8.03 -34.18 -19.58
C PHE A 173 7.97 -35.11 -18.36
N GLY A 174 7.02 -34.89 -17.46
CA GLY A 174 6.84 -35.67 -16.26
C GLY A 174 5.88 -36.84 -16.47
N GLY A 175 4.80 -36.82 -15.69
CA GLY A 175 3.91 -37.98 -15.51
C GLY A 175 3.19 -38.42 -16.78
N GLN A 176 2.80 -37.52 -17.67
CA GLN A 176 1.99 -37.88 -18.83
C GLN A 176 2.77 -38.70 -19.86
N HIS A 177 4.01 -38.31 -20.20
CA HIS A 177 4.85 -39.11 -21.10
C HIS A 177 5.32 -40.42 -20.46
N LEU A 178 5.66 -40.39 -19.17
CA LEU A 178 6.02 -41.61 -18.45
C LEU A 178 4.87 -42.60 -18.47
N TYR A 179 3.64 -42.15 -18.22
CA TYR A 179 2.46 -43.00 -18.33
C TYR A 179 2.28 -43.55 -19.76
N GLN A 180 2.36 -42.69 -20.79
CA GLN A 180 2.19 -43.11 -22.18
C GLN A 180 3.24 -44.14 -22.60
N SER A 181 4.50 -43.96 -22.20
CA SER A 181 5.59 -44.90 -22.48
C SER A 181 5.37 -46.25 -21.78
N LEU A 182 4.98 -46.25 -20.50
CA LEU A 182 4.67 -47.48 -19.76
C LEU A 182 3.51 -48.25 -20.37
N VAL A 183 2.45 -47.55 -20.80
CA VAL A 183 1.33 -48.18 -21.53
C VAL A 183 1.84 -48.84 -22.80
N ASN A 184 2.65 -48.15 -23.62
CA ASN A 184 3.20 -48.73 -24.85
C ASN A 184 4.08 -49.96 -24.57
N TYR A 185 4.94 -49.92 -23.54
CA TYR A 185 5.75 -51.08 -23.15
C TYR A 185 4.88 -52.26 -22.68
N SER A 186 3.83 -51.99 -21.91
CA SER A 186 2.91 -53.04 -21.47
C SER A 186 2.18 -53.71 -22.63
N GLN A 187 1.77 -52.95 -23.65
CA GLN A 187 1.13 -53.49 -24.86
C GLN A 187 2.08 -54.37 -25.67
N ILE A 188 3.35 -53.96 -25.80
CA ILE A 188 4.39 -54.76 -26.47
C ILE A 188 4.64 -56.06 -25.69
N LEU A 189 4.74 -55.98 -24.36
CA LEU A 189 4.89 -57.17 -23.50
C LEU A 189 3.71 -58.13 -23.65
N LEU A 190 2.48 -57.60 -23.68
CA LEU A 190 1.28 -58.41 -23.82
C LEU A 190 1.24 -59.12 -25.17
N PHE A 191 1.65 -58.45 -26.26
CA PHE A 191 1.80 -59.08 -27.57
C PHE A 191 2.85 -60.21 -27.57
N MET A 192 4.01 -60.00 -26.93
CA MET A 192 5.05 -61.03 -26.79
C MET A 192 4.56 -62.22 -25.97
N HIS A 193 3.74 -61.97 -24.95
CA HIS A 193 3.19 -63.03 -24.10
C HIS A 193 2.04 -63.82 -24.75
N ASN A 194 1.32 -63.23 -25.70
CA ASN A 194 0.17 -63.88 -26.35
C ASN A 194 0.56 -64.90 -27.44
N ASN A 195 1.74 -65.48 -27.34
CA ASN A 195 2.26 -66.49 -28.25
C ASN A 195 1.87 -67.91 -27.81
N ASN A 196 1.74 -68.83 -28.78
CA ASN A 196 1.48 -70.23 -28.50
C ASN A 196 2.58 -70.87 -27.63
N LEU A 197 2.22 -71.84 -26.76
CA LEU A 197 3.13 -72.59 -25.88
C LEU A 197 4.42 -73.10 -26.56
N LYS A 198 4.35 -73.45 -27.85
CA LYS A 198 5.51 -73.90 -28.64
C LYS A 198 6.62 -72.85 -28.70
N ILE A 199 6.27 -71.57 -28.85
CA ILE A 199 7.23 -70.47 -28.98
C ILE A 199 7.91 -70.22 -27.62
N TYR A 200 7.15 -70.32 -26.52
CA TYR A 200 7.70 -70.20 -25.16
C TYR A 200 8.76 -71.25 -24.83
N LEU A 201 8.50 -72.51 -25.16
CA LEU A 201 9.46 -73.60 -24.93
C LEU A 201 10.74 -73.39 -25.74
N LEU A 202 10.63 -72.87 -26.96
CA LEU A 202 11.76 -72.57 -27.83
C LEU A 202 12.66 -71.47 -27.25
N MET A 203 12.05 -70.40 -26.69
CA MET A 203 12.78 -69.34 -26.00
C MET A 203 13.52 -69.85 -24.76
N PHE A 204 12.94 -70.79 -24.01
CA PHE A 204 13.57 -71.37 -22.83
C PHE A 204 14.84 -72.17 -23.16
N VAL A 205 14.80 -72.96 -24.24
CA VAL A 205 15.98 -73.71 -24.71
C VAL A 205 17.10 -72.76 -25.14
N PHE A 206 16.77 -71.70 -25.89
CA PHE A 206 17.76 -70.68 -26.27
C PHE A 206 18.41 -70.02 -25.05
N TRP A 207 17.64 -69.75 -23.99
CA TRP A 207 18.18 -69.16 -22.76
C TRP A 207 19.18 -70.07 -22.04
N ILE A 208 18.90 -71.38 -21.96
CA ILE A 208 19.84 -72.36 -21.38
C ILE A 208 21.15 -72.39 -22.17
N LEU A 209 21.10 -72.35 -23.50
CA LEU A 209 22.31 -72.31 -24.33
C LEU A 209 23.15 -71.05 -24.09
N ILE A 210 22.51 -69.89 -23.94
CA ILE A 210 23.20 -68.64 -23.62
C ILE A 210 23.86 -68.72 -22.24
N LEU A 211 23.16 -69.24 -21.23
CA LEU A 211 23.73 -69.44 -19.88
C LEU A 211 24.93 -70.38 -19.90
N PHE A 212 24.85 -71.48 -20.64
CA PHE A 212 25.93 -72.44 -20.76
C PHE A 212 27.18 -71.81 -21.42
N ASN A 213 26.97 -71.00 -22.46
CA ASN A 213 28.07 -70.27 -23.10
C ASN A 213 28.69 -69.20 -22.19
N PHE A 214 27.90 -68.52 -21.36
CA PHE A 214 28.44 -67.57 -20.37
C PHE A 214 29.25 -68.27 -19.27
N LEU A 215 28.78 -69.44 -18.82
CA LEU A 215 29.50 -70.28 -17.83
C LEU A 215 30.77 -70.91 -18.40
N LEU A 216 30.90 -71.01 -19.72
CA LEU A 216 32.11 -71.50 -20.40
C LEU A 216 33.13 -70.39 -20.68
N PHE A 217 32.69 -69.12 -20.75
CA PHE A 217 33.54 -67.96 -21.03
C PHE A 217 34.05 -67.24 -19.77
N PHE A 218 33.52 -67.58 -18.59
CA PHE A 218 34.09 -67.31 -17.26
C PHE A 218 34.79 -68.57 -16.74
#